data_AF-A0A550I7F6-F1
#
_entry.id   AF-A0A550I7F6-F1
#
_cell.length_a   1.000
_cell.length_b   1.000
_cell.length_c   1.000
_cell.angle_alpha   90.00
_cell.angle_beta   90.00
_cell.angle_gamma   90.00
#
_symmetry.space_group_name_H-M   'P 1'
#
loop_
_entity.id
_entity.type
_entity.pdbx_description
1 polymer ?
#
loop_
_entity_poly.entity_id
_entity_poly.type
_entity_poly.pdbx_seq_one_letter_code
_entity_poly.pdbx_strand_id
1 'polypeptide(L)'
;MPELIIKRNSEWASKFKPFEIYLNAEKFIEIHDGQLLNFTIPEGNYTLFARVGWCRSETINFHVEKDEIRRIEIRGFLFSEYLLPVALLTGTIYFGLYFGYNYNSLALGTLLMFYFGYLIYFITFGRKQFLRLILK
;
A
#
# COMPACT_ATOMS: atom_id res chain seq x y z
N MET A 1 17.74 12.27 22.09
CA MET A 1 16.30 11.92 22.02
C MET A 1 16.12 11.12 20.76
N PRO A 2 15.43 9.96 20.79
CA PRO A 2 15.32 9.12 19.61
C PRO A 2 14.57 9.78 18.46
N GLU A 3 14.91 9.36 17.23
CA GLU A 3 14.32 9.88 16.01
C GLU A 3 13.52 8.79 15.28
N LEU A 4 12.29 9.13 14.91
CA LEU A 4 11.43 8.33 14.06
C LEU A 4 11.34 8.96 12.68
N ILE A 5 11.87 8.26 11.68
CA ILE A 5 11.83 8.66 10.28
C ILE A 5 10.79 7.81 9.57
N ILE A 6 9.75 8.45 9.05
CA ILE A 6 8.70 7.79 8.28
C ILE A 6 8.79 8.24 6.84
N LYS A 7 8.94 7.28 5.93
CA LYS A 7 8.97 7.51 4.49
C LYS A 7 7.83 6.79 3.82
N ARG A 8 7.04 7.51 3.02
CA ARG A 8 6.08 6.91 2.11
C ARG A 8 6.73 6.73 0.74
N ASN A 9 6.72 5.50 0.21
CA ASN A 9 7.13 5.27 -1.17
C ASN A 9 6.11 5.87 -2.15
N SER A 10 6.61 6.36 -3.28
CA SER A 10 5.76 6.90 -4.34
C SER A 10 5.12 5.76 -5.10
N GLU A 11 3.79 5.73 -5.12
CA GLU A 11 3.01 4.69 -5.81
C GLU A 11 1.93 5.35 -6.65
N TRP A 12 2.00 5.16 -7.96
CA TRP A 12 1.06 5.80 -8.88
C TRP A 12 -0.40 5.40 -8.61
N ALA A 13 -0.64 4.17 -8.13
CA ALA A 13 -1.98 3.67 -7.77
C ALA A 13 -2.63 4.44 -6.62
N SER A 14 -1.85 5.04 -5.72
CA SER A 14 -2.33 5.78 -4.54
C SER A 14 -1.83 7.22 -4.46
N LYS A 15 -1.29 7.75 -5.55
CA LYS A 15 -0.57 9.04 -5.61
C LYS A 15 -1.36 10.21 -5.02
N PHE A 16 -2.67 10.24 -5.24
CA PHE A 16 -3.55 11.34 -4.81
C PHE A 16 -4.17 11.15 -3.43
N LYS A 17 -4.01 9.97 -2.81
CA LYS A 17 -4.62 9.69 -1.50
C LYS A 17 -3.58 9.88 -0.40
N PRO A 18 -3.82 10.72 0.63
CA PRO A 18 -2.97 10.77 1.80
C PRO A 18 -3.09 9.47 2.60
N PHE A 19 -2.01 9.07 3.27
CA PHE A 19 -2.03 7.96 4.23
C PHE A 19 -2.06 8.53 5.63
N GLU A 20 -3.01 8.09 6.44
CA GLU A 20 -3.10 8.44 7.85
C GLU A 20 -2.19 7.50 8.64
N ILE A 21 -1.32 8.05 9.46
CA ILE A 21 -0.44 7.30 10.36
C ILE A 21 -1.03 7.39 11.76
N TYR A 22 -1.15 6.24 12.41
CA TYR A 22 -1.59 6.11 13.78
C TYR A 22 -0.45 5.62 14.65
N LEU A 23 -0.24 6.29 15.78
CA LEU A 23 0.73 5.93 16.81
C LEU A 23 -0.06 5.69 18.11
N ASN A 24 0.12 4.52 18.74
CA ASN A 24 -0.61 4.15 19.96
C ASN A 24 -2.14 4.25 19.82
N ALA A 25 -2.66 3.87 18.64
CA ALA A 25 -4.07 3.98 18.25
C ALA A 25 -4.63 5.40 18.09
N GLU A 26 -3.82 6.44 18.27
CA GLU A 26 -4.21 7.84 18.02
C GLU A 26 -3.69 8.31 16.66
N LYS A 27 -4.48 9.13 15.95
CA LYS A 27 -4.09 9.69 14.67
C LYS A 27 -2.91 10.66 14.91
N PHE A 28 -1.75 10.32 14.35
CA PHE A 28 -0.51 11.06 14.55
C PHE A 28 -0.33 12.12 13.46
N ILE A 29 -0.34 11.69 12.19
CA ILE A 29 -0.16 12.60 11.05
C ILE A 29 -0.72 12.01 9.75
N GLU A 30 -0.80 12.84 8.70
CA GLU A 30 -1.02 12.40 7.33
C GLU A 30 0.27 12.54 6.50
N ILE A 31 0.56 11.55 5.66
CA ILE A 31 1.72 11.55 4.77
C ILE A 31 1.30 11.43 3.30
N HIS A 32 1.77 12.37 2.48
CA HIS A 32 1.53 12.41 1.05
C HIS A 32 2.58 11.60 0.28
N ASP A 33 2.30 11.37 -1.00
CA ASP A 33 3.14 10.58 -1.89
C ASP A 33 4.61 11.05 -1.91
N GLY A 34 5.53 10.11 -1.72
CA GLY A 34 6.98 10.38 -1.73
C GLY A 34 7.52 11.18 -0.54
N GLN A 35 6.69 11.56 0.43
CA GLN A 35 7.13 12.35 1.58
C GLN A 35 7.99 11.54 2.55
N LEU A 36 8.92 12.26 3.19
CA LEU A 36 9.76 11.78 4.28
C LEU A 36 9.61 12.77 5.43
N LEU A 37 9.25 12.26 6.60
CA LEU A 37 8.99 13.05 7.80
C LEU A 37 9.82 12.50 8.96
N ASN A 38 10.44 13.42 9.71
CA ASN A 38 11.28 13.10 10.86
C ASN A 38 10.63 13.65 12.13
N PHE A 39 10.54 12.81 13.16
CA PHE A 39 9.94 13.15 14.43
C PHE A 39 10.88 12.77 15.57
N THR A 40 10.96 13.62 16.58
CA THR A 40 11.64 13.28 17.83
C THR A 40 10.58 12.73 18.78
N ILE A 41 10.76 11.50 19.25
CA ILE A 41 9.83 10.82 20.16
C ILE A 41 10.53 10.47 21.48
N PRO A 42 9.80 10.36 22.61
CA PRO A 42 10.40 9.85 23.84
C PRO A 42 10.73 8.36 23.71
N GLU A 43 11.56 7.88 24.62
CA GLU A 43 11.90 6.46 24.72
C GLU A 43 10.68 5.67 25.20
N GLY A 44 10.49 4.46 24.66
CA GLY A 44 9.38 3.62 25.06
C GLY A 44 8.91 2.63 24.00
N ASN A 45 7.77 2.02 24.30
CA ASN A 45 7.09 1.06 23.42
C ASN A 45 6.01 1.77 22.63
N TYR A 46 6.04 1.57 21.31
CA TYR A 46 5.08 2.17 20.39
C TYR A 46 4.41 1.10 19.53
N THR A 47 3.14 1.37 19.23
CA THR A 47 2.39 0.64 18.20
C THR A 47 2.14 1.58 17.03
N LEU A 48 2.38 1.13 15.81
CA LEU A 48 2.17 1.95 14.61
C LEU A 48 1.40 1.17 13.54
N PHE A 49 0.43 1.84 12.92
CA PHE A 49 -0.22 1.35 11.72
C PHE A 49 -0.55 2.52 10.79
N ALA A 50 -0.56 2.25 9.48
CA ALA A 50 -0.99 3.20 8.46
C ALA A 50 -2.40 2.84 7.97
N ARG A 51 -3.15 3.85 7.54
CA ARG A 51 -4.52 3.72 7.04
C ARG A 51 -4.73 4.58 5.80
N VAL A 52 -5.50 4.07 4.86
CA VAL A 52 -5.99 4.82 3.70
C VAL A 52 -7.47 4.48 3.48
N GLY A 53 -8.35 5.43 3.80
CA GLY A 53 -9.80 5.19 3.79
C GLY A 53 -10.21 4.03 4.71
N TRP A 54 -10.80 2.98 4.16
CA TRP A 54 -11.19 1.75 4.88
C TRP A 54 -10.14 0.65 4.92
N CYS A 55 -9.01 0.83 4.22
CA CYS A 55 -7.89 -0.11 4.19
C CYS A 55 -6.79 0.33 5.17
N ARG A 56 -6.06 -0.62 5.75
CA ARG A 56 -4.98 -0.35 6.71
C ARG A 56 -3.81 -1.32 6.55
N SER A 57 -2.71 -1.03 7.24
CA SER A 57 -1.59 -1.94 7.41
C SER A 57 -1.77 -2.88 8.59
N GLU A 58 -0.88 -3.86 8.67
CA GLU A 58 -0.62 -4.57 9.91
C GLU A 58 -0.08 -3.59 10.96
N THR A 59 -0.35 -3.90 12.23
CA THR A 59 0.15 -3.12 13.35
C THR A 59 1.53 -3.64 13.71
N ILE A 60 2.52 -2.76 13.71
CA ILE A 60 3.88 -3.08 14.15
C ILE A 60 4.08 -2.54 15.57
N ASN A 61 4.73 -3.34 16.40
CA ASN A 61 5.14 -2.95 17.74
C ASN A 61 6.66 -2.82 17.73
N PHE A 62 7.18 -1.70 18.20
CA PHE A 62 8.62 -1.47 18.27
C PHE A 62 8.99 -0.74 19.55
N HIS A 63 10.21 -1.03 20.02
CA HIS A 63 10.83 -0.34 21.13
C HIS A 63 11.85 0.66 20.58
N VAL A 64 11.93 1.82 21.24
CA VAL A 64 12.83 2.91 20.87
C VAL A 64 13.68 3.26 22.08
N GLU A 65 14.99 3.07 21.95
CA GLU A 65 15.98 3.41 22.98
C GLU A 65 16.56 4.81 22.79
N LYS A 66 17.30 5.28 23.79
CA LYS A 66 17.96 6.58 23.76
C LYS A 66 18.91 6.70 22.56
N ASP A 67 18.74 7.76 21.79
CA ASP A 67 19.54 8.10 20.61
C ASP A 67 19.47 7.06 19.46
N GLU A 68 18.45 6.20 19.47
CA GLU A 68 18.14 5.30 18.35
C GLU A 68 17.41 6.04 17.23
N ILE A 69 17.75 5.73 15.97
CA ILE A 69 17.04 6.20 14.79
C ILE A 69 16.23 5.04 14.22
N ARG A 70 14.89 5.13 14.31
CA ARG A 70 13.97 4.16 13.71
C ARG A 70 13.50 4.64 12.36
N ARG A 71 13.68 3.82 11.31
CA ARG A 71 13.22 4.11 9.96
C ARG A 71 12.06 3.19 9.58
N ILE A 72 10.96 3.78 9.15
CA ILE A 72 9.75 3.06 8.75
C ILE A 72 9.40 3.47 7.32
N GLU A 73 9.39 2.48 6.43
CA GLU A 73 8.90 2.67 5.05
C GLU A 73 7.46 2.17 4.94
N ILE A 74 6.59 3.00 4.36
CA ILE A 74 5.22 2.65 4.03
C ILE A 74 5.14 2.35 2.54
N ARG A 75 4.62 1.16 2.20
CA ARG A 75 4.34 0.69 0.85
C ARG A 75 2.91 0.19 0.75
N GLY A 76 2.34 0.15 -0.45
CA GLY A 76 1.11 -0.54 -0.76
C GLY A 76 1.28 -2.06 -0.82
N PHE A 77 0.19 -2.75 -1.12
CA PHE A 77 0.12 -4.20 -1.17
C PHE A 77 1.01 -4.78 -2.26
N LEU A 78 1.30 -6.08 -2.16
CA LEU A 78 2.22 -6.75 -3.07
C LEU A 78 1.72 -6.66 -4.52
N PHE A 79 2.59 -6.23 -5.42
CA PHE A 79 2.33 -6.01 -6.86
C PHE A 79 1.32 -4.91 -7.21
N SER A 80 0.91 -4.06 -6.27
CA SER A 80 -0.04 -2.95 -6.53
C SER A 80 0.36 -2.06 -7.71
N GLU A 81 1.66 -1.77 -7.84
CA GLU A 81 2.21 -0.91 -8.89
C GLU A 81 2.15 -1.52 -10.30
N TYR A 82 2.13 -2.85 -10.44
CA TYR A 82 2.16 -3.52 -11.75
C TYR A 82 0.84 -4.16 -12.14
N LEU A 83 -0.02 -4.44 -11.16
CA LEU A 83 -1.24 -5.19 -11.37
C LEU A 83 -2.21 -4.47 -12.33
N LEU A 84 -2.46 -3.18 -12.12
CA LEU A 84 -3.44 -2.43 -12.91
C LEU A 84 -2.96 -2.11 -14.35
N PRO A 85 -1.69 -1.75 -14.63
CA PRO A 85 -1.18 -1.57 -15.98
C PRO A 85 -1.18 -2.88 -16.76
N VAL A 86 -0.79 -3.98 -16.11
CA VAL A 86 -0.84 -5.31 -16.74
C VAL A 86 -2.28 -5.73 -17.02
N ALA A 87 -3.22 -5.47 -16.11
CA ALA A 87 -4.64 -5.72 -16.33
C ALA A 87 -5.19 -4.90 -17.50
N LEU A 88 -4.84 -3.61 -17.59
CA LEU A 88 -5.23 -2.74 -18.70
C LEU A 88 -4.67 -3.23 -20.04
N LEU A 89 -3.38 -3.58 -20.10
CA LEU A 89 -2.76 -4.11 -21.31
C LEU A 89 -3.45 -5.41 -21.77
N THR A 90 -3.70 -6.33 -20.83
CA THR A 90 -4.42 -7.58 -21.11
C THR A 90 -5.83 -7.30 -21.62
N GLY A 91 -6.53 -6.33 -21.02
CA GLY A 91 -7.86 -5.90 -21.43
C GLY A 91 -7.89 -5.33 -22.84
N THR A 92 -6.94 -4.45 -23.18
CA THR A 92 -6.80 -3.88 -24.52
C THR A 92 -6.58 -4.97 -25.58
N ILE A 93 -5.74 -5.96 -25.30
CA ILE A 93 -5.51 -7.10 -26.20
C ILE A 93 -6.79 -7.93 -26.35
N TYR A 94 -7.48 -8.25 -25.25
CA TYR A 94 -8.73 -9.01 -25.27
C TYR A 94 -9.80 -8.32 -26.11
N PHE A 95 -10.06 -7.04 -25.86
CA PHE A 95 -11.07 -6.29 -26.61
C PHE A 95 -10.66 -6.07 -28.06
N GLY A 96 -9.37 -5.87 -28.36
CA GLY A 96 -8.88 -5.77 -29.73
C GLY A 96 -9.14 -7.05 -30.55
N LEU A 97 -8.91 -8.22 -29.95
CA LEU A 97 -9.22 -9.51 -30.59
C LEU A 97 -10.72 -9.73 -30.74
N TYR A 98 -11.50 -9.37 -29.72
CA TYR A 98 -12.95 -9.50 -29.73
C TYR A 98 -13.59 -8.63 -30.82
N PHE A 99 -13.26 -7.34 -30.88
CA PHE A 99 -13.87 -6.41 -31.86
C PHE A 99 -13.27 -6.52 -33.27
N GLY A 100 -11.96 -6.81 -33.38
CA GLY A 100 -11.28 -6.87 -34.67
C GLY A 100 -11.49 -8.19 -35.40
N TYR A 101 -11.63 -9.30 -34.67
CA TYR A 101 -11.63 -10.65 -35.24
C TYR A 101 -12.81 -11.53 -34.78
N ASN A 102 -13.73 -11.00 -33.96
CA ASN A 102 -14.80 -11.77 -33.30
C ASN A 102 -14.28 -12.99 -32.50
N TYR A 103 -13.02 -12.92 -32.04
CA TYR A 103 -12.39 -13.99 -31.30
C TYR A 103 -12.55 -13.76 -29.79
N ASN A 104 -13.34 -14.60 -29.14
CA ASN A 104 -13.51 -14.56 -27.69
C ASN A 104 -12.52 -15.52 -27.02
N SER A 105 -11.42 -14.95 -26.51
CA SER A 105 -10.38 -15.72 -25.83
C SER A 105 -10.75 -15.99 -24.37
N LEU A 106 -11.13 -17.24 -24.07
CA LEU A 106 -11.38 -17.70 -22.70
C LEU A 106 -10.15 -17.44 -21.80
N ALA A 107 -8.95 -17.72 -22.28
CA ALA A 107 -7.71 -17.57 -21.51
C ALA A 107 -7.49 -16.12 -21.03
N LEU A 108 -7.63 -15.14 -21.94
CA LEU A 108 -7.48 -13.72 -21.59
C LEU A 108 -8.60 -13.25 -20.64
N GLY A 109 -9.84 -13.71 -20.86
CA GLY A 109 -10.97 -13.41 -19.96
C GLY A 109 -10.76 -13.95 -18.55
N THR A 110 -10.32 -15.21 -18.42
CA THR A 110 -9.99 -15.81 -17.12
C THR A 110 -8.84 -15.09 -16.43
N LEU A 111 -7.81 -14.70 -17.18
CA LEU A 111 -6.66 -13.98 -16.66
C LEU A 111 -7.06 -12.58 -16.12
N LEU A 112 -7.94 -11.86 -16.84
CA LEU A 112 -8.53 -10.62 -16.33
C LEU A 112 -9.33 -10.85 -15.04
N MET A 113 -10.09 -11.94 -14.95
CA MET A 113 -10.85 -12.28 -13.75
C MET A 113 -9.94 -12.46 -12.52
N PHE A 114 -8.76 -13.06 -12.69
CA PHE A 114 -7.77 -13.18 -11.61
C PHE A 114 -7.22 -11.82 -11.16
N TYR A 115 -6.92 -10.90 -12.09
CA TYR A 115 -6.47 -9.55 -11.72
C TYR A 115 -7.50 -8.79 -10.90
N PHE A 116 -8.76 -8.78 -11.34
CA PHE A 116 -9.83 -8.13 -10.60
C PHE A 116 -10.13 -8.85 -9.28
N GLY A 117 -10.11 -10.18 -9.26
CA GLY A 117 -10.28 -10.97 -8.04
C GLY A 117 -9.22 -10.64 -6.99
N TYR A 118 -7.96 -10.51 -7.39
CA TYR A 118 -6.86 -10.12 -6.50
C TYR A 118 -7.05 -8.69 -5.95
N LEU A 119 -7.46 -7.73 -6.79
CA LEU A 119 -7.80 -6.37 -6.32
C LEU A 119 -8.95 -6.39 -5.30
N ILE A 120 -10.02 -7.12 -5.61
CA ILE A 120 -11.20 -7.23 -4.73
C ILE A 120 -10.80 -7.86 -3.39
N TYR A 121 -9.97 -8.90 -3.41
CA TYR A 121 -9.48 -9.54 -2.18
C TYR A 121 -8.81 -8.52 -1.25
N PHE A 122 -7.87 -7.72 -1.74
CA PHE A 122 -7.16 -6.72 -0.92
C PHE A 122 -8.04 -5.59 -0.41
N ILE A 123 -9.09 -5.24 -1.16
CA ILE A 123 -10.03 -4.20 -0.77
C ILE A 123 -11.05 -4.71 0.27
N THR A 124 -11.39 -6.00 0.23
CA THR A 124 -12.42 -6.62 1.08
C THR A 124 -11.82 -7.35 2.29
N PHE A 125 -11.34 -8.58 2.10
CA PHE A 125 -10.82 -9.45 3.16
C PHE A 125 -9.41 -9.05 3.58
N GLY A 126 -8.53 -8.81 2.60
CA GLY A 126 -7.13 -8.41 2.78
C GLY A 126 -6.96 -6.94 3.18
N ARG A 127 -8.03 -6.22 3.53
CA ARG A 127 -8.01 -4.77 3.83
C ARG A 127 -7.04 -4.38 4.95
N LYS A 128 -6.67 -5.31 5.84
CA LYS A 128 -5.71 -5.07 6.93
C LYS A 128 -4.25 -5.24 6.50
N GLN A 129 -4.01 -5.76 5.30
CA GLN A 129 -2.68 -5.98 4.71
C GLN A 129 -2.51 -5.16 3.42
N PHE A 130 -3.41 -4.21 3.19
CA PHE A 130 -3.40 -3.37 2.00
C PHE A 130 -2.19 -2.44 1.97
N LEU A 131 -1.74 -2.00 3.15
CA LEU A 131 -0.50 -1.27 3.33
C LEU A 131 0.50 -2.15 4.07
N ARG A 132 1.77 -1.98 3.77
CA ARG A 132 2.89 -2.69 4.37
C ARG A 132 3.82 -1.69 5.03
N LEU A 133 4.17 -1.98 6.27
CA LEU A 133 5.15 -1.24 7.03
C LEU A 133 6.43 -2.07 7.08
N ILE A 134 7.53 -1.47 6.64
CA ILE A 134 8.84 -2.12 6.63
C ILE A 134 9.75 -1.35 7.58
N LEU A 135 10.16 -2.03 8.64
CA LEU A 135 11.18 -1.54 9.57
C LEU A 135 12.55 -1.69 8.90
N LYS A 136 13.33 -0.62 8.89
CA LYS A 136 14.71 -0.57 8.38
C LYS A 136 15.69 -0.14 9.44
#